data_AF-A0A6B0WHM2-F1
#
_entry.id   AF-A0A6B0WHM2-F1
#
_cell.length_a   1.000
_cell.length_b   1.000
_cell.length_c   1.000
_cell.angle_alpha   90.00
_cell.angle_beta   90.00
_cell.angle_gamma   90.00
#
_symmetry.space_group_name_H-M   'P 1'
#
loop_
_entity.id
_entity.type
_entity.pdbx_description
1 polymer ?
#
loop_
_entity_poly.entity_id
_entity_poly.type
_entity_poly.pdbx_seq_one_letter_code
_entity_poly.pdbx_strand_id
1 'polypeptide(L)'
;FNLVRDREQYDAEEFEENVVFLTLAQGRLREQVETLVRRMNSRVMPADPAFRTIQEILPRAAESMREAENELQEQDADGALPPEQRALQHLQRAEEAYEEVMVTMGGGGGGGGGGSRQAAEDLADLFELELDKMRNQYETLERAGQERADETIDELMERLRELARRQEREAERQRRRARGQQSTQGGGAGQRALADEAEEAARRLERLAREQNSPQMMDTARRLQEAADAMRRAAANDDNLGFAEAGTALDRLREVQERLGSEQRGRLERDIADQLRRANRLADQQREMRAEVEQLPGLQDEARFDALRRLLDQKGQMEEEVADLERQIDSTSAEFRRDERDASRELQEAAGGIRDNKLKEKIRYTRGLIRSRPGPTANAFEEQIDENIEQLVEELTEAAAAVGRSEGDRMAQALDRTRDLMRSLESLDHRMWQQGRQGEDGEQGQEGQEGQAGQQGQQGQEGQQGQAGQQGQQGGQPGQEGQAGGQLGGADGWRGGDASNFGRDWGGGYGDRRPGTTVWEPGDIRQWSREYEQRAGEAQELRRLLNEQEFEVGDLDAIIQRMRELDDLRRYQDAEEIARLQSFVLEELKRFEYRLRREITEENEDLFLAGNEEMPDEFRDLVEEYFRSLAQDQ
;
A
#
# COMPACT_ATOMS: atom_id res chain seq x y z
N PHE A 1 -21.80 15.47 23.64
CA PHE A 1 -23.01 15.69 22.80
C PHE A 1 -23.37 14.47 21.96
N ASN A 2 -22.50 14.01 21.05
CA ASN A 2 -22.80 12.85 20.19
C ASN A 2 -23.16 11.59 20.99
N LEU A 3 -22.38 11.27 22.05
CA LEU A 3 -22.66 10.13 22.93
C LEU A 3 -24.07 10.15 23.55
N VAL A 4 -24.54 11.34 23.93
CA VAL A 4 -25.90 11.54 24.47
C VAL A 4 -26.96 11.46 23.39
N ARG A 5 -26.74 12.13 22.23
CA ARG A 5 -27.67 12.15 21.11
C ARG A 5 -27.92 10.76 20.54
N ASP A 6 -26.84 9.99 20.39
CA ASP A 6 -26.84 8.68 19.74
C ASP A 6 -26.90 7.55 20.76
N ARG A 7 -27.31 7.83 22.01
CA ARG A 7 -27.41 6.85 23.11
C ARG A 7 -28.16 5.57 22.75
N GLU A 8 -29.19 5.68 21.90
CA GLU A 8 -30.00 4.53 21.44
C GLU A 8 -29.26 3.61 20.44
N GLN A 9 -28.11 4.05 19.90
CA GLN A 9 -27.30 3.29 18.95
C GLN A 9 -26.19 2.47 19.62
N TYR A 10 -25.88 2.75 20.89
CA TYR A 10 -24.85 2.06 21.66
C TYR A 10 -25.49 0.99 22.55
N ASP A 11 -24.78 -0.13 22.74
CA ASP A 11 -25.14 -1.03 23.83
C ASP A 11 -24.71 -0.46 25.20
N ALA A 12 -25.11 -1.11 26.29
CA ALA A 12 -24.84 -0.61 27.64
C ALA A 12 -23.33 -0.63 28.00
N GLU A 13 -22.59 -1.59 27.45
CA GLU A 13 -21.16 -1.79 27.73
C GLU A 13 -20.33 -0.76 26.92
N GLU A 14 -20.63 -0.62 25.63
CA GLU A 14 -20.08 0.41 24.74
C GLU A 14 -20.37 1.82 25.27
N PHE A 15 -21.56 2.08 25.80
CA PHE A 15 -21.88 3.39 26.38
C PHE A 15 -21.01 3.67 27.62
N GLU A 16 -20.87 2.72 28.53
CA GLU A 16 -20.02 2.87 29.71
C GLU A 16 -18.54 3.09 29.34
N GLU A 17 -18.01 2.33 28.38
CA GLU A 17 -16.64 2.51 27.90
C GLU A 17 -16.40 3.90 27.30
N ASN A 18 -17.34 4.37 26.48
CA ASN A 18 -17.28 5.71 25.89
C ASN A 18 -17.36 6.82 26.95
N VAL A 19 -18.18 6.65 28.01
CA VAL A 19 -18.22 7.61 29.12
C VAL A 19 -16.90 7.62 29.88
N VAL A 20 -16.31 6.45 30.18
CA VAL A 20 -15.00 6.36 30.84
C VAL A 20 -13.91 7.05 30.01
N PHE A 21 -13.91 6.83 28.70
CA PHE A 21 -12.99 7.52 27.79
C PHE A 21 -13.17 9.05 27.85
N LEU A 22 -14.41 9.54 27.80
CA LEU A 22 -14.70 10.96 27.91
C LEU A 22 -14.28 11.54 29.26
N THR A 23 -14.46 10.82 30.37
CA THR A 23 -14.00 11.25 31.69
C THR A 23 -12.48 11.45 31.72
N LEU A 24 -11.74 10.51 31.15
CA LEU A 24 -10.27 10.59 31.06
C LEU A 24 -9.83 11.77 30.17
N ALA A 25 -10.48 11.94 29.02
CA ALA A 25 -10.22 13.04 28.11
C ALA A 25 -10.50 14.40 28.78
N GLN A 26 -11.61 14.51 29.51
CA GLN A 26 -12.02 15.73 30.21
C GLN A 26 -11.07 16.09 31.34
N GLY A 27 -10.68 15.12 32.17
CA GLY A 27 -9.70 15.34 33.24
C GLY A 27 -8.36 15.84 32.69
N ARG A 28 -7.93 15.29 31.55
CA ARG A 28 -6.71 15.73 30.86
C ARG A 28 -6.83 17.16 30.32
N LEU A 29 -7.96 17.49 29.68
CA LEU A 29 -8.24 18.84 29.19
C LEU A 29 -8.19 19.87 30.33
N ARG A 30 -8.80 19.55 31.47
CA ARG A 30 -8.76 20.41 32.67
C ARG A 30 -7.33 20.64 33.15
N GLU A 31 -6.54 19.57 33.31
CA GLU A 31 -5.14 19.68 33.75
C GLU A 31 -4.29 20.53 32.80
N GLN A 32 -4.57 20.49 31.49
CA GLN A 32 -3.91 21.30 30.49
C GLN A 32 -4.25 22.78 30.66
N VAL A 33 -5.54 23.13 30.82
CA VAL A 33 -5.95 24.51 31.09
C VAL A 33 -5.32 25.02 32.39
N GLU A 34 -5.28 24.21 33.44
CA GLU A 34 -4.61 24.57 34.71
C GLU A 34 -3.10 24.76 34.55
N THR A 35 -2.45 23.98 33.68
CA THR A 35 -1.02 24.10 33.39
C THR A 35 -0.73 25.35 32.58
N LEU A 36 -1.54 25.63 31.57
CA LEU A 36 -1.49 26.86 30.79
C LEU A 36 -1.62 28.10 31.68
N VAL A 37 -2.60 28.12 32.60
CA VAL A 37 -2.77 29.20 33.58
C VAL A 37 -1.53 29.38 34.45
N ARG A 38 -0.95 28.29 34.96
CA ARG A 38 0.29 28.34 35.77
C ARG A 38 1.48 28.89 34.98
N ARG A 39 1.62 28.50 33.71
CA ARG A 39 2.68 28.99 32.82
C ARG A 39 2.47 30.45 32.45
N MET A 40 1.25 30.86 32.11
CA MET A 40 0.90 32.28 31.88
C MET A 40 1.24 33.15 33.09
N ASN A 41 0.87 32.71 34.30
CA ASN A 41 1.16 33.45 35.53
C ASN A 41 2.66 33.57 35.86
N SER A 42 3.50 32.69 35.30
CA SER A 42 4.95 32.69 35.54
C SER A 42 5.76 33.31 34.40
N ARG A 43 5.23 33.34 33.17
CA ARG A 43 5.92 33.82 31.96
C ARG A 43 5.46 35.20 31.50
N VAL A 44 4.20 35.58 31.72
CA VAL A 44 3.64 36.83 31.16
C VAL A 44 3.36 37.84 32.28
N MET A 45 4.10 38.96 32.27
CA MET A 45 3.81 40.10 33.15
C MET A 45 2.46 40.75 32.73
N PRO A 46 1.56 41.08 33.68
CA PRO A 46 0.18 41.55 33.39
C PRO A 46 0.12 43.01 32.92
N ALA A 47 0.89 43.34 31.88
CA ALA A 47 0.96 44.68 31.31
C ALA A 47 -0.28 45.00 30.44
N ASP A 48 -0.80 44.02 29.69
CA ASP A 48 -1.94 44.21 28.77
C ASP A 48 -3.29 43.89 29.44
N PRO A 49 -4.33 44.75 29.28
CA PRO A 49 -5.69 44.47 29.72
C PRO A 49 -6.25 43.14 29.20
N ALA A 50 -5.96 42.77 27.95
CA ALA A 50 -6.48 41.54 27.36
C ALA A 50 -5.88 40.28 28.02
N PHE A 51 -4.60 40.33 28.44
CA PHE A 51 -3.97 39.22 29.19
C PHE A 51 -4.61 39.00 30.56
N ARG A 52 -5.03 40.07 31.24
CA ARG A 52 -5.76 39.93 32.51
C ARG A 52 -7.10 39.26 32.28
N THR A 53 -7.78 39.58 31.18
CA THR A 53 -9.03 38.95 30.79
C THR A 53 -8.85 37.44 30.56
N ILE A 54 -7.80 37.01 29.84
CA ILE A 54 -7.50 35.58 29.66
C ILE A 54 -7.16 34.90 31.00
N GLN A 55 -6.34 35.55 31.85
CA GLN A 55 -6.00 35.04 33.20
C GLN A 55 -7.21 34.89 34.12
N GLU A 56 -8.25 35.70 33.94
CA GLU A 56 -9.50 35.61 34.71
C GLU A 56 -10.46 34.55 34.16
N ILE A 57 -10.45 34.31 32.85
CA ILE A 57 -11.41 33.42 32.18
C ILE A 57 -10.97 31.96 32.23
N LEU A 58 -9.69 31.65 31.95
CA LEU A 58 -9.20 30.27 31.89
C LEU A 58 -9.40 29.47 33.21
N PRO A 59 -9.23 30.05 34.41
CA PRO A 59 -9.56 29.34 35.65
C PRO A 59 -11.03 28.97 35.77
N ARG A 60 -11.95 29.79 35.24
CA ARG A 60 -13.39 29.51 35.24
C ARG A 60 -13.74 28.41 34.24
N ALA A 61 -13.01 28.32 33.13
CA ALA A 61 -13.09 27.19 32.21
C ALA A 61 -12.68 25.90 32.92
N ALA A 62 -11.53 25.88 33.60
CA ALA A 62 -11.05 24.72 34.35
C ALA A 62 -12.01 24.28 35.48
N GLU A 63 -12.66 25.23 36.16
CA GLU A 63 -13.69 24.95 37.17
C GLU A 63 -14.93 24.31 36.54
N SER A 64 -15.42 24.85 35.42
CA SER A 64 -16.55 24.26 34.69
C SER A 64 -16.19 22.88 34.12
N MET A 65 -14.95 22.68 33.68
CA MET A 65 -14.47 21.38 33.23
C MET A 65 -14.43 20.36 34.37
N ARG A 66 -14.06 20.78 35.59
CA ARG A 66 -14.08 19.93 36.79
C ARG A 66 -15.50 19.51 37.15
N GLU A 67 -16.46 20.42 37.03
CA GLU A 67 -17.87 20.08 37.22
C GLU A 67 -18.32 19.03 36.20
N ALA A 68 -17.99 19.19 34.92
CA ALA A 68 -18.28 18.18 33.90
C ALA A 68 -17.58 16.85 34.15
N GLU A 69 -16.32 16.87 34.59
CA GLU A 69 -15.55 15.67 34.97
C GLU A 69 -16.24 14.89 36.09
N ASN A 70 -16.76 15.57 37.12
CA ASN A 70 -17.46 14.91 38.23
C ASN A 70 -18.75 14.22 37.76
N GLU A 71 -19.55 14.88 36.91
CA GLU A 71 -20.77 14.30 36.34
C GLU A 71 -20.45 13.07 35.46
N LEU A 72 -19.38 13.15 34.65
CA LEU A 72 -18.92 12.01 33.84
C LEU A 72 -18.37 10.85 34.70
N GLN A 73 -17.72 11.14 35.83
CA GLN A 73 -17.29 10.11 36.80
C GLN A 73 -18.48 9.37 37.44
N GLU A 74 -19.61 10.05 37.61
CA GLU A 74 -20.88 9.47 38.06
C GLU A 74 -21.65 8.76 36.92
N GLN A 75 -21.03 8.61 35.75
CA GLN A 75 -21.60 8.07 34.52
C GLN A 75 -22.79 8.90 33.97
N ASP A 76 -22.94 10.15 34.39
CA ASP A 76 -23.99 11.06 33.92
C ASP A 76 -23.50 11.97 32.77
N ALA A 77 -23.50 11.41 31.56
CA ALA A 77 -23.15 12.17 30.35
C ALA A 77 -24.15 13.29 30.02
N ASP A 78 -25.40 13.17 30.46
CA ASP A 78 -26.45 14.18 30.28
C ASP A 78 -26.21 15.38 31.22
N GLY A 79 -25.94 15.09 32.50
CA GLY A 79 -25.57 16.06 33.54
C GLY A 79 -24.27 16.80 33.27
N ALA A 80 -23.33 16.17 32.55
CA ALA A 80 -22.07 16.78 32.14
C ALA A 80 -22.21 17.84 31.02
N LEU A 81 -23.28 17.84 30.23
CA LEU A 81 -23.42 18.75 29.09
C LEU A 81 -23.48 20.25 29.47
N PRO A 82 -24.28 20.68 30.48
CA PRO A 82 -24.31 22.08 30.89
C PRO A 82 -22.97 22.64 31.41
N PRO A 83 -22.21 21.97 32.31
CA PRO A 83 -20.88 22.45 32.69
C PRO A 83 -19.90 22.44 31.52
N GLU A 84 -19.99 21.47 30.61
CA GLU A 84 -19.13 21.42 29.42
C GLU A 84 -19.38 22.58 28.45
N GLN A 85 -20.66 22.93 28.21
CA GLN A 85 -21.00 24.11 27.41
C GLN A 85 -20.52 25.42 28.05
N ARG A 86 -20.55 25.50 29.39
CA ARG A 86 -19.98 26.66 30.10
C ARG A 86 -18.47 26.72 29.95
N ALA A 87 -17.77 25.58 30.08
CA ALA A 87 -16.34 25.50 29.84
C ALA A 87 -15.98 25.98 28.42
N LEU A 88 -16.70 25.50 27.40
CA LEU A 88 -16.52 25.91 26.02
C LEU A 88 -16.73 27.43 25.83
N GLN A 89 -17.79 28.00 26.41
CA GLN A 89 -18.02 29.45 26.35
C GLN A 89 -16.89 30.25 26.99
N HIS A 90 -16.30 29.75 28.08
CA HIS A 90 -15.14 30.39 28.69
C HIS A 90 -13.92 30.29 27.78
N LEU A 91 -13.65 29.13 27.18
CA LEU A 91 -12.56 28.96 26.22
C LEU A 91 -12.72 29.89 25.00
N GLN A 92 -13.91 29.97 24.42
CA GLN A 92 -14.20 30.86 23.29
C GLN A 92 -13.99 32.33 23.62
N ARG A 93 -14.38 32.78 24.82
CA ARG A 93 -14.09 34.16 25.25
C ARG A 93 -12.61 34.41 25.50
N ALA A 94 -11.87 33.39 25.94
CA ALA A 94 -10.42 33.47 26.07
C ALA A 94 -9.73 33.53 24.69
N GLU A 95 -10.26 32.78 23.72
CA GLU A 95 -9.84 32.80 22.31
C GLU A 95 -10.11 34.15 21.66
N GLU A 96 -11.31 34.72 21.80
CA GLU A 96 -11.63 36.07 21.32
C GLU A 96 -10.68 37.13 21.90
N ALA A 97 -10.40 37.05 23.20
CA ALA A 97 -9.44 37.95 23.85
C ALA A 97 -8.00 37.76 23.33
N TYR A 98 -7.63 36.54 22.95
CA TYR A 98 -6.35 36.24 22.32
C TYR A 98 -6.28 36.75 20.87
N GLU A 99 -7.32 36.53 20.08
CA GLU A 99 -7.43 37.05 18.71
C GLU A 99 -7.38 38.59 18.68
N GLU A 100 -8.02 39.26 19.64
CA GLU A 100 -7.97 40.72 19.77
C GLU A 100 -6.52 41.21 19.98
N VAL A 101 -5.72 40.50 20.78
CA VAL A 101 -4.29 40.77 20.98
C VAL A 101 -3.52 40.55 19.66
N MET A 102 -3.82 39.49 18.92
CA MET A 102 -3.17 39.20 17.63
C MET A 102 -3.53 40.23 16.54
N VAL A 103 -4.78 40.68 16.48
CA VAL A 103 -5.27 41.66 15.50
C VAL A 103 -4.73 43.07 15.80
N THR A 104 -4.67 43.47 17.07
CA THR A 104 -3.98 44.72 17.46
C THR A 104 -2.49 44.69 17.11
N MET A 105 -1.88 43.49 17.03
CA MET A 105 -0.51 43.28 16.58
C MET A 105 -0.32 43.40 15.05
N GLY A 106 -1.28 42.90 14.25
CA GLY A 106 -1.25 42.89 12.79
C GLY A 106 -1.72 44.19 12.09
N GLY A 107 -2.52 45.02 12.77
CA GLY A 107 -3.09 46.25 12.20
C GLY A 107 -2.29 47.55 12.41
N GLY A 108 -1.21 47.52 13.21
CA GLY A 108 -0.54 48.73 13.73
C GLY A 108 0.80 49.06 13.10
N GLY A 109 0.82 49.59 11.88
CA GLY A 109 1.98 50.32 11.34
C GLY A 109 2.11 51.69 12.01
N GLY A 110 2.83 51.79 13.12
CA GLY A 110 3.08 53.09 13.77
C GLY A 110 3.70 52.93 15.16
N GLY A 111 4.90 53.48 15.34
CA GLY A 111 5.78 53.18 16.46
C GLY A 111 5.26 53.55 17.86
N GLY A 112 5.72 52.78 18.85
CA GLY A 112 5.74 53.16 20.25
C GLY A 112 5.27 52.05 21.19
N GLY A 113 6.21 51.30 21.79
CA GLY A 113 5.96 50.45 22.95
C GLY A 113 6.54 49.04 22.85
N GLY A 114 7.80 48.85 23.26
CA GLY A 114 8.50 47.57 23.18
C GLY A 114 7.94 46.45 24.07
N GLY A 115 7.28 46.77 25.19
CA GLY A 115 6.91 45.77 26.21
C GLY A 115 5.60 45.00 25.98
N SER A 116 4.68 45.47 25.15
CA SER A 116 3.40 44.77 24.88
C SER A 116 3.53 43.74 23.75
N ARG A 117 4.44 43.96 22.79
CA ARG A 117 4.72 43.03 21.69
C ARG A 117 5.39 41.74 22.15
N GLN A 118 6.37 41.86 23.05
CA GLN A 118 7.12 40.72 23.61
C GLN A 118 6.22 39.80 24.45
N ALA A 119 5.37 40.37 25.31
CA ALA A 119 4.43 39.59 26.12
C ALA A 119 3.40 38.79 25.29
N ALA A 120 3.13 39.24 24.06
CA ALA A 120 2.19 38.60 23.15
C ALA A 120 2.86 37.52 22.27
N GLU A 121 4.10 37.77 21.82
CA GLU A 121 4.95 36.74 21.18
C GLU A 121 5.23 35.59 22.16
N ASP A 122 5.61 35.88 23.41
CA ASP A 122 5.84 34.86 24.46
C ASP A 122 4.60 34.01 24.76
N LEU A 123 3.41 34.59 24.58
CA LEU A 123 2.15 33.90 24.77
C LEU A 123 1.83 32.99 23.59
N ALA A 124 2.02 33.47 22.36
CA ALA A 124 1.87 32.68 21.13
C ALA A 124 2.78 31.45 21.17
N ASP A 125 4.06 31.63 21.51
CA ASP A 125 5.05 30.55 21.65
C ASP A 125 4.63 29.52 22.72
N LEU A 126 4.04 29.99 23.82
CA LEU A 126 3.59 29.12 24.91
C LEU A 126 2.35 28.30 24.51
N PHE A 127 1.42 28.90 23.79
CA PHE A 127 0.26 28.22 23.23
C PHE A 127 0.65 27.19 22.19
N GLU A 128 1.52 27.56 21.24
CA GLU A 128 2.05 26.64 20.22
C GLU A 128 2.76 25.45 20.89
N LEU A 129 3.58 25.72 21.90
CA LEU A 129 4.30 24.69 22.66
C LEU A 129 3.38 23.74 23.45
N GLU A 130 2.30 24.24 24.07
CA GLU A 130 1.32 23.36 24.71
C GLU A 130 0.50 22.58 23.67
N LEU A 131 0.17 23.19 22.53
CA LEU A 131 -0.59 22.56 21.45
C LEU A 131 0.22 21.43 20.80
N ASP A 132 1.51 21.62 20.56
CA ASP A 132 2.42 20.56 20.10
C ASP A 132 2.57 19.44 21.12
N LYS A 133 2.65 19.77 22.41
CA LYS A 133 2.67 18.75 23.47
C LYS A 133 1.37 17.95 23.51
N MET A 134 0.22 18.61 23.31
CA MET A 134 -1.08 17.92 23.20
C MET A 134 -1.11 16.99 21.99
N ARG A 135 -0.64 17.48 20.85
CA ARG A 135 -0.57 16.71 19.61
C ARG A 135 0.28 15.46 19.77
N ASN A 136 1.49 15.59 20.30
CA ASN A 136 2.38 14.45 20.57
C ASN A 136 1.75 13.44 21.54
N GLN A 137 1.00 13.93 22.53
CA GLN A 137 0.32 13.11 23.53
C GLN A 137 -0.93 12.39 23.02
N TYR A 138 -1.65 12.99 22.08
CA TYR A 138 -2.80 12.37 21.43
C TYR A 138 -2.32 11.35 20.39
N GLU A 139 -1.33 11.74 19.58
CA GLU A 139 -0.68 10.87 18.60
C GLU A 139 -0.03 9.63 19.24
N THR A 140 0.41 9.70 20.50
CA THR A 140 0.94 8.52 21.22
C THR A 140 -0.14 7.57 21.72
N LEU A 141 -1.30 8.10 22.14
CA LEU A 141 -2.43 7.25 22.54
C LEU A 141 -3.10 6.59 21.32
N GLU A 142 -3.26 7.34 20.24
CA GLU A 142 -3.80 6.82 18.99
C GLU A 142 -2.87 5.76 18.39
N ARG A 143 -1.55 5.99 18.41
CA ARG A 143 -0.55 4.98 18.01
C ARG A 143 -0.60 3.72 18.85
N ALA A 144 -0.72 3.82 20.17
CA ALA A 144 -0.81 2.62 21.01
C ALA A 144 -2.05 1.76 20.69
N GLY A 145 -3.13 2.36 20.18
CA GLY A 145 -4.29 1.65 19.64
C GLY A 145 -4.01 1.02 18.28
N GLN A 146 -3.38 1.76 17.37
CA GLN A 146 -2.99 1.28 16.04
C GLN A 146 -1.95 0.15 16.12
N GLU A 147 -0.91 0.28 16.94
CA GLU A 147 0.15 -0.73 17.14
C GLU A 147 -0.44 -2.09 17.53
N ARG A 148 -1.44 -2.13 18.42
CA ARG A 148 -2.12 -3.39 18.78
C ARG A 148 -2.90 -3.97 17.60
N ALA A 149 -3.58 -3.11 16.86
CA ALA A 149 -4.33 -3.52 15.69
C ALA A 149 -3.39 -4.09 14.61
N ASP A 150 -2.23 -3.48 14.46
CA ASP A 150 -1.18 -3.84 13.54
C ASP A 150 -0.51 -5.17 13.91
N GLU A 151 -0.16 -5.37 15.18
CA GLU A 151 0.31 -6.66 15.72
C GLU A 151 -0.68 -7.80 15.43
N THR A 152 -2.00 -7.54 15.55
CA THR A 152 -3.01 -8.56 15.25
C THR A 152 -3.09 -8.89 13.76
N ILE A 153 -2.84 -7.92 12.87
CA ILE A 153 -2.79 -8.15 11.41
C ILE A 153 -1.60 -9.03 11.06
N ASP A 154 -0.44 -8.76 11.65
CA ASP A 154 0.79 -9.51 11.39
C ASP A 154 0.68 -10.95 11.88
N GLU A 155 0.11 -11.16 13.08
CA GLU A 155 -0.20 -12.49 13.58
C GLU A 155 -1.18 -13.23 12.65
N LEU A 156 -2.20 -12.54 12.14
CA LEU A 156 -3.16 -13.13 11.20
C LEU A 156 -2.47 -13.51 9.88
N MET A 157 -1.60 -12.65 9.35
CA MET A 157 -0.84 -12.91 8.14
C MET A 157 0.06 -14.13 8.27
N GLU A 158 0.79 -14.26 9.38
CA GLU A 158 1.64 -15.42 9.62
C GLU A 158 0.83 -16.71 9.73
N ARG A 159 -0.32 -16.67 10.43
CA ARG A 159 -1.25 -17.81 10.50
C ARG A 159 -1.82 -18.17 9.14
N LEU A 160 -2.18 -17.18 8.31
CA LEU A 160 -2.68 -17.42 6.96
C LEU A 160 -1.60 -18.03 6.05
N ARG A 161 -0.34 -17.59 6.15
CA ARG A 161 0.82 -18.21 5.46
C ARG A 161 0.96 -19.67 5.84
N GLU A 162 0.90 -19.97 7.14
CA GLU A 162 0.96 -21.34 7.60
C GLU A 162 -0.23 -22.18 7.10
N LEU A 163 -1.44 -21.62 7.17
CA LEU A 163 -2.67 -22.28 6.74
C LEU A 163 -2.64 -22.59 5.24
N ALA A 164 -2.22 -21.64 4.40
CA ALA A 164 -2.04 -21.85 2.97
C ALA A 164 -1.01 -22.96 2.68
N ARG A 165 0.15 -22.95 3.37
CA ARG A 165 1.17 -24.02 3.25
C ARG A 165 0.65 -25.40 3.68
N ARG A 166 -0.19 -25.47 4.72
CA ARG A 166 -0.82 -26.72 5.16
C ARG A 166 -1.84 -27.19 4.12
N GLN A 167 -2.69 -26.29 3.62
CA GLN A 167 -3.69 -26.57 2.60
C GLN A 167 -3.05 -27.06 1.29
N GLU A 168 -1.92 -26.48 0.85
CA GLU A 168 -1.19 -26.95 -0.33
C GLU A 168 -0.69 -28.39 -0.15
N ARG A 169 -0.11 -28.70 1.02
CA ARG A 169 0.35 -30.07 1.35
C ARG A 169 -0.82 -31.06 1.38
N GLU A 170 -1.98 -30.66 1.89
CA GLU A 170 -3.18 -31.51 1.89
C GLU A 170 -3.73 -31.73 0.48
N ALA A 171 -3.84 -30.67 -0.32
CA ALA A 171 -4.25 -30.75 -1.72
C ALA A 171 -3.28 -31.61 -2.54
N GLU A 172 -1.97 -31.52 -2.30
CA GLU A 172 -0.98 -32.37 -2.97
C GLU A 172 -1.09 -33.84 -2.55
N ARG A 173 -1.30 -34.11 -1.26
CA ARG A 173 -1.58 -35.47 -0.76
C ARG A 173 -2.84 -36.06 -1.40
N GLN A 174 -3.89 -35.25 -1.57
CA GLN A 174 -5.10 -35.66 -2.29
C GLN A 174 -4.81 -35.90 -3.78
N ARG A 175 -4.01 -35.07 -4.46
CA ARG A 175 -3.59 -35.30 -5.86
C ARG A 175 -2.83 -36.61 -6.04
N ARG A 176 -1.93 -36.94 -5.10
CA ARG A 176 -1.18 -38.20 -5.12
C ARG A 176 -2.09 -39.41 -4.90
N ARG A 177 -3.15 -39.27 -4.09
CA ARG A 177 -4.21 -40.29 -3.89
C ARG A 177 -5.12 -40.42 -5.11
N ALA A 178 -5.49 -39.33 -5.78
CA ALA A 178 -6.30 -39.38 -6.99
C ALA A 178 -5.57 -40.08 -8.16
N ARG A 179 -4.23 -40.03 -8.19
CA ARG A 179 -3.40 -40.78 -9.16
C ARG A 179 -3.03 -42.20 -8.72
N GLY A 180 -3.20 -42.55 -7.45
CA GLY A 180 -2.86 -43.86 -6.88
C GLY A 180 -4.10 -44.60 -6.40
N GLN A 181 -4.44 -45.72 -7.05
CA GLN A 181 -5.65 -46.53 -6.83
C GLN A 181 -5.64 -47.26 -5.47
N GLN A 182 -5.64 -46.54 -4.35
CA GLN A 182 -5.77 -47.12 -3.01
C GLN A 182 -6.74 -46.30 -2.15
N SER A 183 -7.99 -46.76 -2.12
CA SER A 183 -9.09 -46.25 -1.32
C SER A 183 -8.87 -46.58 0.17
N THR A 184 -8.48 -45.59 0.97
CA THR A 184 -8.61 -45.63 2.43
C THR A 184 -9.30 -44.35 2.89
N GLN A 185 -10.48 -44.55 3.48
CA GLN A 185 -11.39 -43.57 4.06
C GLN A 185 -10.71 -42.82 5.22
N GLY A 186 -10.39 -41.52 5.05
CA GLY A 186 -9.71 -40.74 6.09
C GLY A 186 -9.20 -39.34 5.73
N GLY A 187 -9.68 -38.70 4.67
CA GLY A 187 -9.17 -37.40 4.19
C GLY A 187 -9.85 -36.15 4.77
N GLY A 188 -11.12 -36.24 5.17
CA GLY A 188 -11.92 -35.05 5.52
C GLY A 188 -11.67 -34.42 6.89
N ALA A 189 -10.84 -35.02 7.75
CA ALA A 189 -10.60 -34.50 9.10
C ALA A 189 -9.59 -33.33 9.12
N GLY A 190 -8.51 -33.41 8.32
CA GLY A 190 -7.54 -32.31 8.19
C GLY A 190 -8.15 -31.08 7.52
N GLN A 191 -8.89 -31.32 6.45
CA GLN A 191 -9.62 -30.28 5.70
C GLN A 191 -10.66 -29.52 6.56
N ARG A 192 -11.29 -30.20 7.52
CA ARG A 192 -12.21 -29.57 8.49
C ARG A 192 -11.48 -28.69 9.50
N ALA A 193 -10.34 -29.16 10.03
CA ALA A 193 -9.53 -28.36 10.95
C ALA A 193 -9.01 -27.08 10.28
N LEU A 194 -8.58 -27.15 9.02
CA LEU A 194 -8.16 -25.97 8.26
C LEU A 194 -9.32 -24.99 8.01
N ALA A 195 -10.52 -25.51 7.75
CA ALA A 195 -11.72 -24.68 7.60
C ALA A 195 -12.05 -23.92 8.90
N ASP A 196 -11.96 -24.59 10.05
CA ASP A 196 -12.25 -23.98 11.34
C ASP A 196 -11.18 -22.93 11.72
N GLU A 197 -9.90 -23.17 11.42
CA GLU A 197 -8.80 -22.20 11.61
C GLU A 197 -8.98 -20.95 10.73
N ALA A 198 -9.39 -21.12 9.47
CA ALA A 198 -9.70 -20.01 8.56
C ALA A 198 -10.92 -19.21 9.02
N GLU A 199 -11.95 -19.87 9.57
CA GLU A 199 -13.14 -19.21 10.12
C GLU A 199 -12.79 -18.38 11.38
N GLU A 200 -11.92 -18.89 12.24
CA GLU A 200 -11.43 -18.14 13.40
C GLU A 200 -10.63 -16.90 12.97
N ALA A 201 -9.77 -17.03 11.96
CA ALA A 201 -9.02 -15.92 11.40
C ALA A 201 -9.96 -14.87 10.76
N ALA A 202 -11.00 -15.29 10.04
CA ALA A 202 -12.02 -14.39 9.48
C ALA A 202 -12.74 -13.58 10.56
N ARG A 203 -13.15 -14.23 11.66
CA ARG A 203 -13.85 -13.57 12.78
C ARG A 203 -12.94 -12.57 13.52
N ARG A 204 -11.65 -12.87 13.65
CA ARG A 204 -10.66 -11.94 14.23
C ARG A 204 -10.50 -10.72 13.34
N LEU A 205 -10.33 -10.94 12.04
CA LEU A 205 -10.20 -9.86 11.05
C LEU A 205 -11.47 -9.00 10.98
N GLU A 206 -12.67 -9.60 11.11
CA GLU A 206 -13.93 -8.87 11.15
C GLU A 206 -14.07 -7.97 12.39
N ARG A 207 -13.70 -8.47 13.58
CA ARG A 207 -13.68 -7.64 14.80
C ARG A 207 -12.73 -6.46 14.63
N LEU A 208 -11.52 -6.74 14.17
CA LEU A 208 -10.53 -5.70 13.92
C LEU A 208 -11.01 -4.68 12.89
N ALA A 209 -11.65 -5.14 11.82
CA ALA A 209 -12.19 -4.27 10.78
C ALA A 209 -13.30 -3.34 11.31
N ARG A 210 -14.09 -3.80 12.30
CA ARG A 210 -15.09 -2.99 12.98
C ARG A 210 -14.45 -1.99 13.94
N GLU A 211 -13.48 -2.42 14.73
CA GLU A 211 -12.71 -1.58 15.66
C GLU A 211 -11.99 -0.45 14.93
N GLN A 212 -11.34 -0.75 13.80
CA GLN A 212 -10.65 0.23 12.96
C GLN A 212 -11.57 0.93 11.95
N ASN A 213 -12.85 0.55 11.88
CA ASN A 213 -13.82 1.03 10.89
C ASN A 213 -13.27 0.98 9.45
N SER A 214 -12.63 -0.12 9.06
CA SER A 214 -12.00 -0.30 7.74
C SER A 214 -12.90 -1.12 6.80
N PRO A 215 -13.48 -0.52 5.73
CA PRO A 215 -14.29 -1.24 4.76
C PRO A 215 -13.48 -2.27 3.96
N GLN A 216 -12.19 -2.01 3.74
CA GLN A 216 -11.28 -2.93 3.03
C GLN A 216 -11.01 -4.18 3.87
N MET A 217 -10.77 -4.03 5.18
CA MET A 217 -10.60 -5.18 6.08
C MET A 217 -11.89 -6.00 6.24
N MET A 218 -13.06 -5.34 6.19
CA MET A 218 -14.33 -6.05 6.14
C MET A 218 -14.45 -6.91 4.86
N ASP A 219 -13.95 -6.43 3.72
CA ASP A 219 -13.95 -7.21 2.48
C ASP A 219 -12.99 -8.40 2.55
N THR A 220 -11.79 -8.22 3.09
CA THR A 220 -10.82 -9.30 3.28
C THR A 220 -11.33 -10.36 4.27
N ALA A 221 -11.99 -9.96 5.35
CA ALA A 221 -12.65 -10.86 6.29
C ALA A 221 -13.73 -11.72 5.60
N ARG A 222 -14.57 -11.12 4.74
CA ARG A 222 -15.58 -11.86 3.96
C ARG A 222 -14.94 -12.88 3.01
N ARG A 223 -13.86 -12.52 2.32
CA ARG A 223 -13.13 -13.44 1.42
C ARG A 223 -12.46 -14.58 2.16
N LEU A 224 -11.94 -14.30 3.36
CA LEU A 224 -11.37 -15.32 4.22
C LEU A 224 -12.45 -16.30 4.71
N GLN A 225 -13.64 -15.80 5.05
CA GLN A 225 -14.79 -16.63 5.37
C GLN A 225 -15.22 -17.50 4.16
N GLU A 226 -15.22 -16.93 2.96
CA GLU A 226 -15.48 -17.69 1.73
C GLU A 226 -14.44 -18.80 1.48
N ALA A 227 -13.18 -18.57 1.85
CA ALA A 227 -12.12 -19.59 1.78
C ALA A 227 -12.40 -20.73 2.78
N ALA A 228 -12.79 -20.41 4.01
CA ALA A 228 -13.18 -21.38 5.03
C ALA A 228 -14.37 -22.25 4.57
N ASP A 229 -15.39 -21.64 3.96
CA ASP A 229 -16.55 -22.36 3.43
C ASP A 229 -16.18 -23.32 2.29
N ALA A 230 -15.26 -22.92 1.41
CA ALA A 230 -14.74 -23.79 0.36
C ALA A 230 -13.97 -24.99 0.94
N MET A 231 -13.16 -24.78 1.99
CA MET A 231 -12.49 -25.89 2.69
C MET A 231 -13.50 -26.85 3.34
N ARG A 232 -14.57 -26.31 3.95
CA ARG A 232 -15.63 -27.13 4.55
C ARG A 232 -16.37 -27.95 3.50
N ARG A 233 -16.66 -27.37 2.32
CA ARG A 233 -17.24 -28.10 1.17
C ARG A 233 -16.29 -29.17 0.63
N ALA A 234 -15.00 -28.86 0.55
CA ALA A 234 -13.97 -29.83 0.17
C ALA A 234 -13.89 -31.00 1.16
N ALA A 235 -14.07 -30.74 2.46
CA ALA A 235 -14.05 -31.77 3.50
C ALA A 235 -15.31 -32.66 3.51
N ALA A 236 -16.43 -32.15 3.01
CA ALA A 236 -17.71 -32.86 2.95
C ALA A 236 -17.86 -33.72 1.69
N ASN A 237 -17.16 -33.36 0.61
CA ASN A 237 -17.24 -34.05 -0.68
C ASN A 237 -16.02 -34.96 -0.89
N ASP A 238 -16.23 -36.28 -0.98
CA ASP A 238 -15.17 -37.30 -1.07
C ASP A 238 -14.65 -37.53 -2.52
N ASP A 239 -15.22 -36.83 -3.51
CA ASP A 239 -14.99 -37.03 -4.95
C ASP A 239 -14.25 -35.85 -5.63
N ASN A 240 -14.15 -35.90 -6.97
CA ASN A 240 -13.55 -34.88 -7.85
C ASN A 240 -14.03 -33.42 -7.59
N LEU A 241 -15.19 -33.24 -6.96
CA LEU A 241 -15.73 -31.95 -6.52
C LEU A 241 -14.99 -31.37 -5.30
N GLY A 242 -14.54 -32.21 -4.37
CA GLY A 242 -13.76 -31.75 -3.21
C GLY A 242 -12.40 -31.19 -3.61
N PHE A 243 -11.82 -31.71 -4.70
CA PHE A 243 -10.58 -31.21 -5.28
C PHE A 243 -10.71 -29.80 -5.86
N ALA A 244 -11.77 -29.54 -6.62
CA ALA A 244 -12.03 -28.21 -7.18
C ALA A 244 -12.23 -27.18 -6.06
N GLU A 245 -13.02 -27.53 -5.04
CA GLU A 245 -13.26 -26.66 -3.87
C GLU A 245 -11.96 -26.39 -3.07
N ALA A 246 -11.10 -27.39 -2.89
CA ALA A 246 -9.81 -27.21 -2.22
C ALA A 246 -8.86 -26.26 -2.98
N GLY A 247 -8.93 -26.28 -4.32
CA GLY A 247 -8.25 -25.31 -5.18
C GLY A 247 -8.80 -23.89 -5.00
N THR A 248 -10.13 -23.72 -5.04
CA THR A 248 -10.76 -22.42 -4.83
C THR A 248 -10.47 -21.83 -3.44
N ALA A 249 -10.35 -22.68 -2.42
CA ALA A 249 -9.96 -22.24 -1.09
C ALA A 249 -8.54 -21.67 -1.06
N LEU A 250 -7.59 -22.33 -1.73
CA LEU A 250 -6.21 -21.85 -1.86
C LEU A 250 -6.13 -20.53 -2.62
N ASP A 251 -6.84 -20.41 -3.73
CA ASP A 251 -6.86 -19.20 -4.53
C ASP A 251 -7.39 -18.01 -3.71
N ARG A 252 -8.46 -18.23 -2.93
CA ARG A 252 -9.01 -17.21 -2.02
C ARG A 252 -8.06 -16.84 -0.87
N LEU A 253 -7.36 -17.81 -0.28
CA LEU A 253 -6.36 -17.53 0.75
C LEU A 253 -5.22 -16.65 0.20
N ARG A 254 -4.73 -16.95 -1.01
CA ARG A 254 -3.70 -16.16 -1.67
C ARG A 254 -4.19 -14.75 -1.96
N GLU A 255 -5.42 -14.59 -2.45
CA GLU A 255 -6.01 -13.26 -2.65
C GLU A 255 -6.08 -12.46 -1.34
N VAL A 256 -6.46 -13.11 -0.22
CA VAL A 256 -6.48 -12.45 1.10
C VAL A 256 -5.06 -12.05 1.52
N GLN A 257 -4.06 -12.92 1.32
CA GLN A 257 -2.67 -12.62 1.63
C GLN A 257 -2.12 -11.45 0.80
N GLU A 258 -2.41 -11.41 -0.49
CA GLU A 258 -1.99 -10.32 -1.38
C GLU A 258 -2.59 -8.98 -0.93
N ARG A 259 -3.89 -8.97 -0.59
CA ARG A 259 -4.58 -7.77 -0.12
C ARG A 259 -4.03 -7.28 1.22
N LEU A 260 -3.86 -8.17 2.19
CA LEU A 260 -3.26 -7.81 3.48
C LEU A 260 -1.80 -7.35 3.31
N GLY A 261 -1.04 -7.97 2.40
CA GLY A 261 0.30 -7.52 2.05
C GLY A 261 0.32 -6.13 1.38
N SER A 262 -0.70 -5.78 0.60
CA SER A 262 -0.85 -4.42 0.04
C SER A 262 -1.21 -3.39 1.11
N GLU A 263 -2.03 -3.76 2.10
CA GLU A 263 -2.34 -2.90 3.25
C GLU A 263 -1.10 -2.68 4.14
N GLN A 264 -0.32 -3.74 4.37
CA GLN A 264 0.95 -3.69 5.11
C GLN A 264 1.96 -2.78 4.41
N ARG A 265 2.11 -2.88 3.07
CA ARG A 265 2.91 -1.92 2.29
C ARG A 265 2.38 -0.49 2.41
N GLY A 266 1.08 -0.30 2.28
CA GLY A 266 0.46 1.01 2.48
C GLY A 266 0.69 1.58 3.88
N ARG A 267 0.82 0.73 4.91
CA ARG A 267 1.22 1.15 6.27
C ARG A 267 2.66 1.64 6.27
N LEU A 268 3.60 0.86 5.73
CA LEU A 268 5.00 1.26 5.63
C LEU A 268 5.15 2.61 4.91
N GLU A 269 4.46 2.81 3.79
CA GLU A 269 4.48 4.09 3.07
C GLU A 269 4.00 5.26 3.95
N ARG A 270 2.93 5.05 4.74
CA ARG A 270 2.42 6.06 5.68
C ARG A 270 3.42 6.32 6.80
N ASP A 271 4.00 5.29 7.41
CA ASP A 271 4.95 5.43 8.50
C ASP A 271 6.20 6.19 8.06
N ILE A 272 6.75 5.87 6.89
CA ILE A 272 7.89 6.60 6.31
C ILE A 272 7.48 8.03 5.97
N ALA A 273 6.29 8.25 5.40
CA ALA A 273 5.81 9.60 5.12
C ALA A 273 5.65 10.44 6.41
N ASP A 274 5.25 9.83 7.51
CA ASP A 274 5.11 10.47 8.81
C ASP A 274 6.48 10.81 9.41
N GLN A 275 7.44 9.88 9.32
CA GLN A 275 8.84 10.09 9.70
C GLN A 275 9.47 11.22 8.87
N LEU A 276 9.25 11.24 7.55
CA LEU A 276 9.69 12.31 6.65
C LEU A 276 9.12 13.67 7.05
N ARG A 277 7.81 13.74 7.36
CA ARG A 277 7.21 15.00 7.82
C ARG A 277 7.84 15.49 9.11
N ARG A 278 8.13 14.61 10.07
CA ARG A 278 8.82 14.95 11.33
C ARG A 278 10.25 15.43 11.07
N ALA A 279 11.02 14.70 10.26
CA ALA A 279 12.40 15.05 9.91
C ALA A 279 12.47 16.42 9.19
N ASN A 280 11.56 16.70 8.26
CA ASN A 280 11.48 18.00 7.59
C ASN A 280 11.17 19.15 8.58
N ARG A 281 10.24 18.95 9.52
CA ARG A 281 9.97 19.95 10.58
C ARG A 281 11.21 20.20 11.44
N LEU A 282 11.95 19.15 11.82
CA LEU A 282 13.19 19.28 12.57
C LEU A 282 14.23 20.08 11.77
N ALA A 283 14.32 19.87 10.45
CA ALA A 283 15.21 20.62 9.57
C ALA A 283 14.84 22.11 9.51
N ASP A 284 13.55 22.43 9.42
CA ASP A 284 13.07 23.82 9.41
C ASP A 284 13.33 24.50 10.76
N GLN A 285 13.00 23.84 11.87
CA GLN A 285 13.26 24.34 13.23
C GLN A 285 14.76 24.57 13.48
N GLN A 286 15.62 23.68 12.98
CA GLN A 286 17.06 23.80 13.13
C GLN A 286 17.61 25.02 12.38
N ARG A 287 17.11 25.28 11.16
CA ARG A 287 17.48 26.47 10.38
C ARG A 287 17.06 27.77 11.07
N GLU A 288 15.86 27.80 11.65
CA GLU A 288 15.38 28.94 12.43
C GLU A 288 16.23 29.17 13.69
N MET A 289 16.47 28.12 14.48
CA MET A 289 17.32 28.21 15.68
C MET A 289 18.74 28.65 15.36
N ARG A 290 19.33 28.19 14.26
CA ARG A 290 20.66 28.65 13.81
C ARG A 290 20.65 30.16 13.58
N ALA A 291 19.61 30.68 12.90
CA ALA A 291 19.46 32.12 12.67
C ALA A 291 19.28 32.90 13.98
N GLU A 292 18.55 32.35 14.96
CA GLU A 292 18.42 32.94 16.30
C GLU A 292 19.75 32.96 17.07
N VAL A 293 20.50 31.85 17.04
CA VAL A 293 21.81 31.73 17.69
C VAL A 293 22.80 32.78 17.16
N GLU A 294 22.78 33.02 15.85
CA GLU A 294 23.61 34.02 15.19
C GLU A 294 23.24 35.47 15.58
N GLN A 295 21.96 35.71 15.88
CA GLN A 295 21.45 37.03 16.27
C GLN A 295 21.61 37.34 17.77
N LEU A 296 21.73 36.32 18.63
CA LEU A 296 21.90 36.46 20.08
C LEU A 296 22.95 37.50 20.54
N PRO A 297 24.15 37.60 19.92
CA PRO A 297 25.15 38.57 20.34
C PRO A 297 24.78 40.04 20.08
N GLY A 298 23.82 40.31 19.19
CA GLY A 298 23.37 41.66 18.81
C GLY A 298 22.18 42.19 19.62
N LEU A 299 21.57 41.37 20.47
CA LEU A 299 20.39 41.72 21.27
C LEU A 299 20.76 42.44 22.58
N GLN A 300 19.83 43.24 23.10
CA GLN A 300 19.93 43.82 24.46
C GLN A 300 19.84 42.73 25.53
N ASP A 301 20.37 42.99 26.73
CA ASP A 301 20.53 41.98 27.79
C ASP A 301 19.21 41.30 28.21
N GLU A 302 18.11 42.05 28.37
CA GLU A 302 16.78 41.46 28.64
C GLU A 302 16.29 40.59 27.47
N ALA A 303 16.24 41.13 26.25
CA ALA A 303 15.75 40.39 25.07
C ALA A 303 16.61 39.15 24.75
N ARG A 304 17.91 39.24 25.01
CA ARG A 304 18.86 38.12 24.86
C ARG A 304 18.57 37.00 25.85
N PHE A 305 18.19 37.33 27.08
CA PHE A 305 17.87 36.34 28.10
C PHE A 305 16.60 35.56 27.77
N ASP A 306 15.58 36.24 27.25
CA ASP A 306 14.32 35.60 26.83
C ASP A 306 14.51 34.74 25.58
N ALA A 307 15.20 35.25 24.54
CA ALA A 307 15.58 34.47 23.36
C ALA A 307 16.40 33.22 23.74
N LEU A 308 17.36 33.35 24.66
CA LEU A 308 18.15 32.23 25.14
C LEU A 308 17.27 31.17 25.83
N ARG A 309 16.28 31.56 26.63
CA ARG A 309 15.38 30.61 27.29
C ARG A 309 14.53 29.84 26.28
N ARG A 310 13.94 30.51 25.30
CA ARG A 310 13.12 29.89 24.24
C ARG A 310 13.94 28.87 23.45
N LEU A 311 15.14 29.28 23.03
CA LEU A 311 16.07 28.43 22.30
C LEU A 311 16.47 27.16 23.10
N LEU A 312 16.66 27.29 24.41
CA LEU A 312 16.97 26.13 25.27
C LEU A 312 15.78 25.17 25.42
N ASP A 313 14.55 25.69 25.49
CA ASP A 313 13.33 24.89 25.52
C ASP A 313 13.13 24.15 24.18
N GLN A 314 13.24 24.86 23.04
CA GLN A 314 13.17 24.28 21.69
C GLN A 314 14.23 23.21 21.46
N LYS A 315 15.49 23.46 21.82
CA LYS A 315 16.56 22.44 21.77
C LYS A 315 16.27 21.21 22.63
N GLY A 316 15.55 21.39 23.73
CA GLY A 316 15.12 20.26 24.57
C GLY A 316 14.07 19.40 23.89
N GLN A 317 13.10 20.02 23.22
CA GLN A 317 12.06 19.33 22.47
C GLN A 317 12.62 18.62 21.25
N MET A 318 13.52 19.29 20.52
CA MET A 318 14.20 18.69 19.37
C MET A 318 14.99 17.43 19.78
N GLU A 319 15.64 17.45 20.94
CA GLU A 319 16.34 16.27 21.48
C GLU A 319 15.37 15.09 21.72
N GLU A 320 14.20 15.37 22.30
CA GLU A 320 13.15 14.37 22.56
C GLU A 320 12.55 13.84 21.25
N GLU A 321 12.23 14.72 20.30
CA GLU A 321 11.64 14.33 19.01
C GLU A 321 12.62 13.50 18.16
N VAL A 322 13.91 13.86 18.11
CA VAL A 322 14.93 13.04 17.43
C VAL A 322 15.05 11.66 18.10
N ALA A 323 15.01 11.60 19.44
CA ALA A 323 15.07 10.32 20.14
C ALA A 323 13.84 9.44 19.87
N ASP A 324 12.66 10.05 19.75
CA ASP A 324 11.41 9.35 19.43
C ASP A 324 11.39 8.90 17.97
N LEU A 325 11.89 9.73 17.06
CA LEU A 325 12.00 9.44 15.63
C LEU A 325 12.96 8.27 15.39
N GLU A 326 14.14 8.26 16.02
CA GLU A 326 15.08 7.13 15.93
C GLU A 326 14.45 5.81 16.35
N ARG A 327 13.73 5.78 17.48
CA ARG A 327 13.05 4.56 17.96
C ARG A 327 11.96 4.10 17.00
N GLN A 328 11.24 5.04 16.38
CA GLN A 328 10.21 4.72 15.39
C GLN A 328 10.83 4.13 14.12
N ILE A 329 11.88 4.75 13.59
CA ILE A 329 12.60 4.26 12.41
C ILE A 329 13.17 2.86 12.65
N ASP A 330 13.82 2.64 13.81
CA ASP A 330 14.33 1.31 14.20
C ASP A 330 13.20 0.27 14.29
N SER A 331 12.05 0.64 14.87
CA SER A 331 10.89 -0.24 14.99
C SER A 331 10.30 -0.62 13.62
N THR A 332 10.05 0.38 12.78
CA THR A 332 9.54 0.18 11.41
C THR A 332 10.53 -0.65 10.58
N SER A 333 11.83 -0.36 10.65
CA SER A 333 12.85 -1.18 9.99
C SER A 333 12.76 -2.65 10.44
N ALA A 334 12.63 -2.90 11.74
CA ALA A 334 12.58 -4.24 12.30
C ALA A 334 11.31 -5.02 11.95
N GLU A 335 10.15 -4.35 11.92
CA GLU A 335 8.84 -4.90 11.55
C GLU A 335 8.85 -5.39 10.10
N PHE A 336 9.26 -4.51 9.18
CA PHE A 336 9.17 -4.77 7.74
C PHE A 336 10.36 -5.53 7.15
N ARG A 337 11.37 -5.90 7.96
CA ARG A 337 12.62 -6.53 7.49
C ARG A 337 12.41 -7.77 6.62
N ARG A 338 11.33 -8.52 6.86
CA ARG A 338 11.02 -9.75 6.11
C ARG A 338 10.35 -9.48 4.78
N ASP A 339 9.43 -8.51 4.76
CA ASP A 339 8.52 -8.28 3.65
C ASP A 339 9.05 -7.17 2.70
N GLU A 340 9.77 -6.17 3.22
CA GLU A 340 10.31 -5.02 2.48
C GLU A 340 11.80 -4.80 2.80
N ARG A 341 12.66 -5.73 2.35
CA ARG A 341 14.10 -5.75 2.68
C ARG A 341 14.84 -4.47 2.33
N ASP A 342 14.56 -3.89 1.17
CA ASP A 342 15.27 -2.70 0.67
C ASP A 342 14.89 -1.48 1.49
N ALA A 343 13.58 -1.21 1.66
CA ALA A 343 13.11 -0.13 2.50
C ALA A 343 13.57 -0.28 3.97
N SER A 344 13.55 -1.48 4.53
CA SER A 344 14.06 -1.73 5.89
C SER A 344 15.55 -1.45 6.03
N ARG A 345 16.35 -1.71 4.98
CA ARG A 345 17.79 -1.40 4.98
C ARG A 345 18.01 0.11 5.00
N GLU A 346 17.33 0.86 4.14
CA GLU A 346 17.41 2.32 4.12
C GLU A 346 16.95 2.93 5.45
N LEU A 347 15.89 2.40 6.07
CA LEU A 347 15.47 2.81 7.42
C LEU A 347 16.53 2.49 8.49
N GLN A 348 17.21 1.35 8.38
CA GLN A 348 18.29 1.01 9.31
C GLN A 348 19.48 1.95 9.14
N GLU A 349 19.79 2.35 7.91
CA GLU A 349 20.82 3.35 7.61
C GLU A 349 20.42 4.71 8.20
N ALA A 350 19.17 5.14 8.03
CA ALA A 350 18.63 6.35 8.66
C ALA A 350 18.76 6.38 10.19
N ALA A 351 18.33 5.31 10.87
CA ALA A 351 18.48 5.21 12.33
C ALA A 351 19.95 5.06 12.76
N GLY A 352 20.78 4.44 11.92
CA GLY A 352 22.23 4.38 12.09
C GLY A 352 22.86 5.77 12.01
N GLY A 353 22.49 6.58 11.02
CA GLY A 353 22.95 7.95 10.81
C GLY A 353 22.70 8.84 12.03
N ILE A 354 21.52 8.74 12.65
CA ILE A 354 21.21 9.48 13.90
C ILE A 354 22.21 9.14 15.02
N ARG A 355 22.53 7.85 15.20
CA ARG A 355 23.42 7.35 16.26
C ARG A 355 24.89 7.62 15.97
N ASP A 356 25.33 7.35 14.76
CA ASP A 356 26.73 7.49 14.32
C ASP A 356 27.13 8.96 14.30
N ASN A 357 26.24 9.83 13.81
CA ASN A 357 26.43 11.26 13.85
C ASN A 357 26.15 11.88 15.22
N LYS A 358 25.71 11.08 16.20
CA LYS A 358 25.42 11.48 17.59
C LYS A 358 24.51 12.71 17.65
N LEU A 359 23.47 12.71 16.81
CA LEU A 359 22.62 13.88 16.59
C LEU A 359 21.99 14.36 17.91
N LYS A 360 21.45 13.43 18.71
CA LYS A 360 20.89 13.69 20.04
C LYS A 360 21.92 14.32 20.98
N GLU A 361 23.12 13.77 21.04
CA GLU A 361 24.19 14.26 21.90
C GLU A 361 24.69 15.63 21.46
N LYS A 362 24.78 15.88 20.14
CA LYS A 362 25.12 17.20 19.60
C LYS A 362 24.06 18.23 19.99
N ILE A 363 22.78 17.94 19.83
CA ILE A 363 21.69 18.83 20.26
C ILE A 363 21.78 19.13 21.76
N ARG A 364 21.92 18.09 22.59
CA ARG A 364 22.06 18.23 24.05
C ARG A 364 23.30 19.04 24.43
N TYR A 365 24.43 18.79 23.76
CA TYR A 365 25.69 19.48 23.99
C TYR A 365 25.58 20.95 23.63
N THR A 366 25.03 21.27 22.45
CA THR A 366 24.88 22.65 22.00
C THR A 366 23.88 23.42 22.86
N ARG A 367 22.82 22.77 23.36
CA ARG A 367 21.94 23.34 24.39
C ARG A 367 22.72 23.80 25.63
N GLY A 368 23.63 22.96 26.14
CA GLY A 368 24.51 23.35 27.26
C GLY A 368 25.53 24.44 26.89
N LEU A 369 26.04 24.40 25.67
CA LEU A 369 27.02 25.37 25.17
C LEU A 369 26.40 26.76 24.99
N ILE A 370 25.24 26.84 24.35
CA ILE A 370 24.46 28.08 24.17
C ILE A 370 24.17 28.73 25.52
N ARG A 371 23.79 27.94 26.53
CA ARG A 371 23.55 28.44 27.90
C ARG A 371 24.79 29.07 28.54
N SER A 372 25.96 28.50 28.30
CA SER A 372 27.21 28.91 28.97
C SER A 372 27.94 30.02 28.23
N ARG A 373 28.04 29.91 26.90
CA ARG A 373 28.68 30.89 26.04
C ARG A 373 28.25 30.70 24.58
N PRO A 374 27.31 31.52 24.08
CA PRO A 374 27.05 31.63 22.64
C PRO A 374 28.35 32.06 21.92
N GLY A 375 28.67 31.43 20.79
CA GLY A 375 29.88 31.76 20.04
C GLY A 375 30.15 30.83 18.85
N PRO A 376 31.28 31.02 18.15
CA PRO A 376 31.60 30.31 16.91
C PRO A 376 31.56 28.79 17.02
N THR A 377 31.90 28.26 18.20
CA THR A 377 31.82 26.82 18.47
C THR A 377 30.38 26.31 18.48
N ALA A 378 29.43 27.08 19.05
CA ALA A 378 28.02 26.71 19.01
C ALA A 378 27.52 26.69 17.56
N ASN A 379 27.82 27.73 16.79
CA ASN A 379 27.43 27.82 15.37
C ASN A 379 27.97 26.65 14.53
N ALA A 380 29.21 26.20 14.78
CA ALA A 380 29.77 25.04 14.09
C ALA A 380 29.03 23.73 14.41
N PHE A 381 28.56 23.56 15.65
CA PHE A 381 27.69 22.42 15.99
C PHE A 381 26.28 22.58 15.42
N GLU A 382 25.74 23.80 15.38
CA GLU A 382 24.44 24.07 14.76
C GLU A 382 24.44 23.71 13.27
N GLU A 383 25.52 24.04 12.55
CA GLU A 383 25.69 23.64 11.14
C GLU A 383 25.79 22.12 10.96
N GLN A 384 26.52 21.43 11.83
CA GLN A 384 26.56 19.96 11.77
C GLN A 384 25.23 19.29 12.14
N ILE A 385 24.44 19.89 13.03
CA ILE A 385 23.11 19.36 13.37
C ILE A 385 22.19 19.53 12.16
N ASP A 386 22.27 20.67 11.46
CA ASP A 386 21.55 20.95 10.22
C ASP A 386 21.86 19.90 9.14
N GLU A 387 23.13 19.70 8.81
CA GLU A 387 23.61 18.70 7.84
C GLU A 387 23.17 17.27 8.21
N ASN A 388 23.24 16.91 9.50
CA ASN A 388 22.82 15.59 9.97
C ASN A 388 21.30 15.36 9.80
N ILE A 389 20.47 16.39 10.01
CA ILE A 389 19.02 16.28 9.83
C ILE A 389 18.67 16.23 8.34
N GLU A 390 19.38 16.98 7.50
CA GLU A 390 19.22 16.91 6.05
C GLU A 390 19.55 15.50 5.52
N GLN A 391 20.65 14.88 5.98
CA GLN A 391 20.98 13.49 5.66
C GLN A 391 19.87 12.52 6.07
N LEU A 392 19.32 12.68 7.27
CA LEU A 392 18.19 11.87 7.72
C LEU A 392 16.97 12.00 6.79
N VAL A 393 16.68 13.21 6.30
CA VAL A 393 15.59 13.43 5.34
C VAL A 393 15.87 12.73 4.00
N GLU A 394 17.12 12.76 3.53
CA GLU A 394 17.55 12.06 2.31
C GLU A 394 17.39 10.54 2.45
N GLU A 395 17.93 9.94 3.51
CA GLU A 395 17.85 8.50 3.78
C GLU A 395 16.39 8.02 3.92
N LEU A 396 15.53 8.79 4.59
CA LEU A 396 14.10 8.49 4.67
C LEU A 396 13.39 8.63 3.31
N THR A 397 13.86 9.51 2.43
CA THR A 397 13.31 9.66 1.08
C THR A 397 13.71 8.47 0.20
N GLU A 398 14.93 7.97 0.37
CA GLU A 398 15.41 6.75 -0.27
C GLU A 398 14.63 5.53 0.22
N ALA A 399 14.38 5.43 1.53
CA ALA A 399 13.51 4.41 2.12
C ALA A 399 12.10 4.43 1.50
N ALA A 400 11.49 5.61 1.37
CA ALA A 400 10.18 5.75 0.73
C ALA A 400 10.20 5.31 -0.73
N ALA A 401 11.28 5.62 -1.45
CA ALA A 401 11.44 5.21 -2.84
C ALA A 401 11.71 3.70 -3.00
N ALA A 402 12.25 3.04 -1.97
CA ALA A 402 12.53 1.61 -1.96
C ALA A 402 11.30 0.73 -1.64
N VAL A 403 10.22 1.31 -1.09
CA VAL A 403 8.98 0.56 -0.81
C VAL A 403 8.39 -0.05 -2.08
N GLY A 404 8.05 -1.34 -2.02
CA GLY A 404 7.47 -2.08 -3.14
C GLY A 404 8.47 -2.43 -4.24
N ARG A 405 9.77 -2.18 -3.99
CA ARG A 405 10.86 -2.55 -4.90
C ARG A 405 11.64 -3.77 -4.41
N SER A 406 11.09 -4.62 -3.54
CA SER A 406 11.84 -5.79 -3.05
C SER A 406 12.24 -6.75 -4.18
N GLU A 407 13.46 -7.29 -4.09
CA GLU A 407 14.02 -8.22 -5.08
C GLU A 407 13.15 -9.47 -5.30
N GLY A 408 12.57 -10.00 -4.21
CA GLY A 408 11.63 -11.11 -4.25
C GLY A 408 10.34 -10.79 -5.02
N ASP A 409 9.80 -9.58 -4.89
CA ASP A 409 8.59 -9.16 -5.61
C ASP A 409 8.88 -8.92 -7.10
N ARG A 410 10.04 -8.35 -7.44
CA ARG A 410 10.46 -8.18 -8.84
C ARG A 410 10.67 -9.55 -9.50
N MET A 411 11.31 -10.49 -8.82
CA MET A 411 11.55 -11.83 -9.33
C MET A 411 10.24 -12.64 -9.45
N ALA A 412 9.31 -12.51 -8.51
CA ALA A 412 7.96 -13.07 -8.61
C ALA A 412 7.17 -12.50 -9.80
N GLN A 413 7.23 -11.18 -10.01
CA GLN A 413 6.63 -10.53 -11.18
C GLN A 413 7.26 -11.02 -12.50
N ALA A 414 8.57 -11.24 -12.52
CA ALA A 414 9.25 -11.80 -13.68
C ALA A 414 8.72 -13.21 -14.02
N LEU A 415 8.52 -14.04 -12.98
CA LEU A 415 7.99 -15.39 -13.13
C LEU A 415 6.56 -15.40 -13.66
N ASP A 416 5.69 -14.54 -13.15
CA ASP A 416 4.31 -14.45 -13.62
C ASP A 416 4.22 -13.90 -15.03
N ARG A 417 5.01 -12.88 -15.39
CA ARG A 417 5.12 -12.40 -16.78
C ARG A 417 5.62 -13.49 -17.73
N THR A 418 6.55 -14.34 -17.27
CA THR A 418 7.02 -15.49 -18.04
C THR A 418 5.88 -16.49 -18.29
N ARG A 419 5.03 -16.75 -17.29
CA ARG A 419 3.86 -17.63 -17.42
C ARG A 419 2.80 -17.07 -18.33
N ASP A 420 2.55 -15.78 -18.28
CA ASP A 420 1.62 -15.10 -19.19
C ASP A 420 2.11 -15.14 -20.63
N LEU A 421 3.41 -14.94 -20.84
CA LEU A 421 4.04 -15.09 -22.15
C LEU A 421 3.90 -16.53 -22.67
N MET A 422 4.08 -17.56 -21.83
CA MET A 422 3.82 -18.96 -22.21
C MET A 422 2.37 -19.19 -22.60
N ARG A 423 1.42 -18.85 -21.71
CA ARG A 423 -0.02 -19.06 -21.94
C ARG A 423 -0.49 -18.39 -23.22
N SER A 424 -0.01 -17.17 -23.43
CA SER A 424 -0.40 -16.39 -24.59
C SER A 424 0.23 -16.97 -25.87
N LEU A 425 1.47 -17.48 -25.85
CA LEU A 425 2.11 -18.16 -26.99
C LEU A 425 1.44 -19.51 -27.31
N GLU A 426 1.04 -20.27 -26.30
CA GLU A 426 0.27 -21.51 -26.47
C GLU A 426 -1.10 -21.21 -27.09
N SER A 427 -1.76 -20.12 -26.67
CA SER A 427 -3.04 -19.70 -27.27
C SER A 427 -2.89 -19.28 -28.73
N LEU A 428 -1.77 -18.67 -29.09
CA LEU A 428 -1.43 -18.24 -30.45
C LEU A 428 -1.23 -19.46 -31.35
N ASP A 429 -0.41 -20.41 -30.89
CA ASP A 429 -0.16 -21.68 -31.55
C ASP A 429 -1.48 -22.42 -31.82
N HIS A 430 -2.32 -22.59 -30.81
CA HIS A 430 -3.63 -23.25 -30.97
C HIS A 430 -4.54 -22.57 -32.01
N ARG A 431 -4.58 -21.23 -32.07
CA ARG A 431 -5.39 -20.50 -33.06
C ARG A 431 -4.87 -20.70 -34.47
N MET A 432 -3.56 -20.63 -34.66
CA MET A 432 -2.90 -20.86 -35.94
C MET A 432 -3.22 -22.26 -36.48
N TRP A 433 -3.10 -23.30 -35.65
CA TRP A 433 -3.40 -24.67 -36.06
C TRP A 433 -4.87 -24.96 -36.34
N GLN A 434 -5.79 -24.26 -35.65
CA GLN A 434 -7.23 -24.37 -35.94
C GLN A 434 -7.61 -23.73 -37.28
N GLN A 435 -7.02 -22.57 -37.61
CA GLN A 435 -7.29 -21.88 -38.87
C GLN A 435 -6.68 -22.62 -40.07
N GLY A 436 -5.49 -23.24 -39.89
CA GLY A 436 -4.83 -24.05 -40.91
C GLY A 436 -5.57 -25.34 -41.30
N ARG A 437 -6.40 -25.93 -40.41
CA ARG A 437 -7.22 -27.12 -40.74
C ARG A 437 -8.58 -26.79 -41.35
N GLN A 438 -9.15 -25.63 -41.07
CA GLN A 438 -10.51 -25.28 -41.51
C GLN A 438 -10.59 -24.94 -43.01
N GLY A 439 -9.44 -24.78 -43.69
CA GLY A 439 -9.34 -24.62 -45.15
C GLY A 439 -9.40 -25.91 -45.97
N GLU A 440 -9.38 -27.10 -45.34
CA GLU A 440 -9.35 -28.40 -46.05
C GLU A 440 -10.70 -29.17 -46.01
N ASP A 441 -11.64 -28.83 -45.12
CA ASP A 441 -12.92 -29.56 -44.93
C ASP A 441 -14.16 -28.82 -45.48
N GLY A 442 -14.00 -27.93 -46.45
CA GLY A 442 -15.07 -27.07 -46.99
C GLY A 442 -15.84 -27.58 -48.23
N GLU A 443 -15.43 -28.67 -48.87
CA GLU A 443 -16.02 -29.13 -50.15
C GLU A 443 -16.15 -30.67 -50.22
N GLN A 444 -17.18 -31.25 -49.58
CA GLN A 444 -17.89 -32.44 -50.09
C GLN A 444 -19.10 -32.81 -49.21
N GLY A 445 -20.31 -32.76 -49.78
CA GLY A 445 -21.48 -33.45 -49.23
C GLY A 445 -22.82 -32.71 -49.23
N GLN A 446 -23.24 -32.07 -50.32
CA GLN A 446 -24.66 -31.82 -50.59
C GLN A 446 -25.10 -32.70 -51.78
N GLU A 447 -25.90 -33.73 -51.51
CA GLU A 447 -26.99 -34.17 -52.41
C GLU A 447 -27.87 -35.26 -51.76
N GLY A 448 -29.19 -34.99 -51.71
CA GLY A 448 -30.23 -35.99 -51.96
C GLY A 448 -30.95 -36.64 -50.77
N GLN A 449 -32.12 -36.10 -50.38
CA GLN A 449 -33.38 -36.89 -50.35
C GLN A 449 -34.63 -36.01 -50.17
N GLU A 450 -35.46 -35.99 -51.20
CA GLU A 450 -36.85 -35.52 -51.19
C GLU A 450 -37.79 -36.48 -50.45
N GLY A 451 -38.78 -35.89 -49.76
CA GLY A 451 -40.17 -36.33 -49.79
C GLY A 451 -40.63 -37.39 -48.77
N GLN A 452 -41.57 -37.02 -47.89
CA GLN A 452 -43.00 -37.33 -48.04
C GLN A 452 -43.79 -37.23 -46.71
N ALA A 453 -45.02 -36.74 -46.83
CA ALA A 453 -46.19 -36.89 -45.96
C ALA A 453 -46.26 -36.10 -44.63
N GLY A 454 -47.25 -35.20 -44.57
CA GLY A 454 -47.65 -34.48 -43.37
C GLY A 454 -48.72 -35.20 -42.53
N GLN A 455 -49.11 -34.53 -41.44
CA GLN A 455 -50.41 -34.67 -40.81
C GLN A 455 -50.74 -33.43 -39.96
N GLN A 456 -51.98 -32.95 -40.13
CA GLN A 456 -52.79 -32.10 -39.25
C GLN A 456 -52.73 -32.61 -37.78
N GLY A 457 -52.95 -31.88 -36.70
CA GLY A 457 -53.65 -30.62 -36.43
C GLY A 457 -54.42 -30.75 -35.10
N GLN A 458 -54.36 -29.74 -34.22
CA GLN A 458 -55.29 -29.41 -33.10
C GLN A 458 -54.69 -28.19 -32.35
N GLN A 459 -55.22 -26.95 -32.41
CA GLN A 459 -56.38 -26.36 -31.68
C GLN A 459 -56.43 -26.74 -30.19
N GLY A 460 -56.60 -25.89 -29.18
CA GLY A 460 -56.78 -24.43 -28.94
C GLY A 460 -56.30 -24.16 -27.49
N GLN A 461 -56.44 -23.02 -26.79
CA GLN A 461 -57.42 -21.93 -26.79
C GLN A 461 -56.90 -20.81 -25.83
N GLU A 462 -57.50 -19.61 -26.00
CA GLU A 462 -57.43 -18.30 -25.31
C GLU A 462 -57.19 -18.28 -23.77
N GLY A 463 -56.77 -17.21 -23.07
CA GLY A 463 -56.57 -15.78 -23.36
C GLY A 463 -56.56 -14.94 -22.04
N GLN A 464 -55.91 -13.77 -22.04
CA GLN A 464 -56.28 -12.45 -21.41
C GLN A 464 -55.01 -11.64 -21.08
N GLN A 465 -54.69 -10.54 -21.76
CA GLN A 465 -55.22 -9.16 -21.70
C GLN A 465 -54.81 -8.38 -20.44
N GLY A 466 -54.02 -7.31 -20.65
CA GLY A 466 -53.66 -6.29 -19.67
C GLY A 466 -52.67 -5.28 -20.25
N GLN A 467 -53.17 -4.16 -20.78
CA GLN A 467 -52.45 -3.07 -21.45
C GLN A 467 -52.45 -1.80 -20.58
N ALA A 468 -51.48 -0.91 -20.86
CA ALA A 468 -51.34 0.51 -20.47
C ALA A 468 -50.64 0.78 -19.13
N GLY A 469 -49.68 1.70 -19.00
CA GLY A 469 -49.06 2.64 -19.94
C GLY A 469 -48.38 3.76 -19.13
N GLN A 470 -47.31 4.37 -19.66
CA GLN A 470 -47.02 5.80 -19.46
C GLN A 470 -45.91 6.29 -20.40
N GLN A 471 -46.17 7.45 -20.99
CA GLN A 471 -45.37 8.18 -21.95
C GLN A 471 -45.29 9.64 -21.46
N GLY A 472 -44.12 10.26 -21.59
CA GLY A 472 -43.87 11.71 -21.58
C GLY A 472 -42.46 11.90 -22.14
N GLN A 473 -42.20 12.37 -23.37
CA GLN A 473 -42.49 13.66 -24.05
C GLN A 473 -41.66 14.81 -23.44
N GLN A 474 -40.44 15.13 -23.93
CA GLN A 474 -40.01 15.82 -25.16
C GLN A 474 -39.89 17.35 -25.00
N GLY A 475 -38.73 17.92 -25.36
CA GLY A 475 -38.63 19.29 -25.92
C GLY A 475 -37.42 20.16 -25.49
N GLY A 476 -36.60 20.60 -26.47
CA GLY A 476 -35.70 21.77 -26.33
C GLY A 476 -34.46 21.82 -27.26
N GLN A 477 -34.62 22.36 -28.49
CA GLN A 477 -33.61 22.72 -29.53
C GLN A 477 -33.00 24.15 -29.27
N PRO A 478 -32.17 24.79 -30.16
CA PRO A 478 -31.14 24.36 -31.14
C PRO A 478 -29.86 25.28 -31.20
N GLY A 479 -28.79 24.80 -31.87
CA GLY A 479 -27.89 25.48 -32.84
C GLY A 479 -27.14 26.80 -32.55
N GLN A 480 -25.81 26.82 -32.81
CA GLN A 480 -25.11 27.99 -33.38
C GLN A 480 -23.78 27.61 -34.06
N GLU A 481 -23.68 27.89 -35.36
CA GLU A 481 -22.43 27.96 -36.13
C GLU A 481 -21.68 29.27 -35.84
N GLY A 482 -20.35 29.21 -35.85
CA GLY A 482 -19.46 30.37 -35.80
C GLY A 482 -18.11 30.06 -36.42
N GLN A 483 -17.96 30.49 -37.68
CA GLN A 483 -16.81 30.33 -38.56
C GLN A 483 -15.87 31.55 -38.47
N ALA A 484 -14.54 31.32 -38.36
CA ALA A 484 -13.40 32.13 -38.85
C ALA A 484 -12.14 31.79 -38.03
N GLY A 485 -10.93 31.63 -38.56
CA GLY A 485 -10.41 31.75 -39.92
C GLY A 485 -8.86 31.73 -39.91
N GLY A 486 -8.28 31.23 -41.01
CA GLY A 486 -6.89 31.46 -41.50
C GLY A 486 -5.77 30.80 -40.69
N GLN A 487 -4.63 30.36 -41.22
CA GLN A 487 -4.01 30.31 -42.55
C GLN A 487 -2.65 29.57 -42.31
N LEU A 488 -1.93 28.88 -43.18
CA LEU A 488 -1.68 29.05 -44.62
C LEU A 488 -0.80 27.85 -45.11
N GLY A 489 -1.08 27.34 -46.32
CA GLY A 489 -0.13 26.70 -47.25
C GLY A 489 0.12 25.18 -47.13
N GLY A 490 -0.15 24.31 -48.12
CA GLY A 490 -0.60 24.50 -49.50
C GLY A 490 0.50 24.15 -50.51
N ALA A 491 0.29 23.07 -51.28
CA ALA A 491 0.80 22.73 -52.62
C ALA A 491 0.88 21.20 -52.74
N ASP A 492 0.39 20.45 -53.73
CA ASP A 492 -0.36 20.60 -54.99
C ASP A 492 -0.78 19.14 -55.32
N GLY A 493 -1.95 18.74 -55.86
CA GLY A 493 -2.58 19.19 -57.08
C GLY A 493 -3.74 18.25 -57.49
N TRP A 494 -4.84 18.88 -57.88
CA TRP A 494 -6.06 18.55 -58.66
C TRP A 494 -6.12 17.20 -59.43
N ARG A 495 -7.23 16.41 -59.43
CA ARG A 495 -8.68 16.57 -59.71
C ARG A 495 -9.08 16.39 -61.19
N GLY A 496 -10.03 15.47 -61.42
CA GLY A 496 -10.93 15.37 -62.58
C GLY A 496 -10.63 14.15 -63.47
N GLY A 497 -11.58 13.33 -63.93
CA GLY A 497 -13.03 13.28 -63.84
C GLY A 497 -13.54 12.23 -64.83
N ASP A 498 -14.62 11.53 -64.44
CA ASP A 498 -15.71 10.91 -65.21
C ASP A 498 -15.44 10.10 -66.51
N ALA A 499 -15.90 8.84 -66.55
CA ALA A 499 -17.02 8.40 -67.41
C ALA A 499 -17.09 6.87 -67.55
N SER A 500 -18.31 6.38 -67.74
CA SER A 500 -18.77 5.00 -67.65
C SER A 500 -18.58 4.16 -68.94
N ASN A 501 -18.66 2.84 -68.74
CA ASN A 501 -19.16 1.78 -69.65
C ASN A 501 -18.17 1.13 -70.65
N PHE A 502 -17.88 -0.18 -70.48
CA PHE A 502 -18.24 -1.31 -71.37
C PHE A 502 -17.53 -2.60 -70.90
N GLY A 503 -18.21 -3.75 -71.03
CA GLY A 503 -17.89 -5.01 -70.34
C GLY A 503 -16.94 -6.01 -71.03
N ARG A 504 -17.03 -7.25 -70.50
CA ARG A 504 -16.49 -8.57 -70.88
C ARG A 504 -15.17 -9.04 -70.24
N ASP A 505 -15.32 -10.01 -69.32
CA ASP A 505 -15.05 -11.45 -69.52
C ASP A 505 -13.59 -11.92 -69.82
N TRP A 506 -13.00 -12.53 -68.77
CA TRP A 506 -12.07 -13.69 -68.70
C TRP A 506 -10.55 -13.62 -68.94
N GLY A 507 -9.85 -14.27 -67.99
CA GLY A 507 -8.48 -14.82 -68.06
C GLY A 507 -7.61 -14.27 -66.92
N GLY A 508 -7.20 -14.98 -65.87
CA GLY A 508 -7.01 -16.42 -65.66
C GLY A 508 -5.67 -16.56 -64.92
N GLY A 509 -5.66 -17.14 -63.72
CA GLY A 509 -4.45 -17.30 -62.91
C GLY A 509 -4.72 -17.96 -61.56
N TYR A 510 -5.44 -19.07 -61.57
CA TYR A 510 -5.51 -19.99 -60.43
C TYR A 510 -4.15 -20.66 -60.30
N GLY A 511 -3.45 -20.39 -59.19
CA GLY A 511 -2.29 -21.18 -58.79
C GLY A 511 -2.74 -22.53 -58.24
N ASP A 512 -2.15 -23.59 -58.76
CA ASP A 512 -2.34 -25.00 -58.41
C ASP A 512 -2.40 -25.24 -56.89
N ARG A 513 -3.57 -25.65 -56.39
CA ARG A 513 -3.70 -26.30 -55.08
C ARG A 513 -3.32 -27.77 -55.23
N ARG A 514 -2.11 -28.11 -54.79
CA ARG A 514 -1.71 -29.50 -54.54
C ARG A 514 -2.28 -29.96 -53.18
N PRO A 515 -2.85 -31.17 -53.08
CA PRO A 515 -3.30 -31.72 -51.80
C PRO A 515 -2.09 -31.92 -50.87
N GLY A 516 -2.15 -31.39 -49.64
CA GLY A 516 -1.14 -31.61 -48.59
C GLY A 516 -0.22 -30.44 -48.24
N THR A 517 -0.39 -29.25 -48.82
CA THR A 517 0.28 -28.02 -48.35
C THR A 517 -0.71 -27.13 -47.63
N THR A 518 -0.51 -26.90 -46.33
CA THR A 518 -1.25 -25.92 -45.53
C THR A 518 -0.93 -24.51 -46.07
N VAL A 519 -1.74 -24.01 -47.01
CA VAL A 519 -1.53 -22.68 -47.59
C VAL A 519 -2.22 -21.65 -46.70
N TRP A 520 -1.43 -20.99 -45.85
CA TRP A 520 -1.85 -19.83 -45.05
C TRP A 520 -2.15 -18.64 -45.97
N GLU A 521 -3.25 -17.90 -45.74
CA GLU A 521 -3.52 -16.71 -46.55
C GLU A 521 -2.52 -15.59 -46.22
N PRO A 522 -2.10 -14.77 -47.21
CA PRO A 522 -1.22 -13.61 -46.97
C PRO A 522 -1.79 -12.55 -46.01
N GLY A 523 -3.08 -12.62 -45.67
CA GLY A 523 -3.73 -11.83 -44.62
C GLY A 523 -3.41 -12.33 -43.21
N ASP A 524 -3.52 -13.64 -42.99
CA ASP A 524 -3.26 -14.31 -41.71
C ASP A 524 -1.79 -14.16 -41.30
N ILE A 525 -0.85 -14.36 -42.22
CA ILE A 525 0.59 -14.20 -41.98
C ILE A 525 0.94 -12.79 -41.45
N ARG A 526 0.23 -11.76 -41.93
CA ARG A 526 0.44 -10.38 -41.46
C ARG A 526 -0.13 -10.13 -40.07
N GLN A 527 -1.19 -10.84 -39.69
CA GLN A 527 -1.76 -10.77 -38.36
C GLN A 527 -0.85 -11.48 -37.35
N TRP A 528 -0.37 -12.67 -37.68
CA TRP A 528 0.51 -13.45 -36.81
C TRP A 528 1.86 -12.79 -36.57
N SER A 529 2.46 -12.17 -37.60
CA SER A 529 3.69 -11.37 -37.44
C SER A 529 3.53 -10.26 -36.40
N ARG A 530 2.40 -9.51 -36.42
CA ARG A 530 2.13 -8.48 -35.40
C ARG A 530 1.97 -9.06 -33.99
N GLU A 531 1.32 -10.21 -33.86
CA GLU A 531 1.18 -10.87 -32.55
C GLU A 531 2.54 -11.38 -32.03
N TYR A 532 3.45 -11.82 -32.90
CA TYR A 532 4.83 -12.17 -32.52
C TYR A 532 5.70 -10.97 -32.18
N GLU A 533 5.56 -9.86 -32.92
CA GLU A 533 6.25 -8.60 -32.62
C GLU A 533 5.88 -8.10 -31.21
N GLN A 534 4.58 -8.14 -30.87
CA GLN A 534 4.09 -7.78 -29.54
C GLN A 534 4.73 -8.64 -28.44
N ARG A 535 4.76 -9.96 -28.63
CA ARG A 535 5.33 -10.93 -27.67
C ARG A 535 6.84 -10.81 -27.52
N ALA A 536 7.52 -10.51 -28.62
CA ALA A 536 8.95 -10.20 -28.60
C ALA A 536 9.23 -8.89 -27.83
N GLY A 537 8.28 -7.95 -27.81
CA GLY A 537 8.28 -6.78 -26.94
C GLY A 537 8.13 -7.14 -25.46
N GLU A 538 7.14 -7.96 -25.12
CA GLU A 538 6.90 -8.46 -23.75
C GLU A 538 8.12 -9.23 -23.20
N ALA A 539 8.75 -10.08 -24.03
CA ALA A 539 9.97 -10.79 -23.67
C ALA A 539 11.17 -9.84 -23.46
N GLN A 540 11.25 -8.72 -24.19
CA GLN A 540 12.29 -7.71 -23.98
C GLN A 540 12.08 -6.90 -22.69
N GLU A 541 10.85 -6.65 -22.29
CA GLU A 541 10.55 -6.04 -20.99
C GLU A 541 10.92 -6.97 -19.84
N LEU A 542 10.56 -8.26 -19.96
CA LEU A 542 10.98 -9.30 -19.02
C LEU A 542 12.51 -9.35 -18.88
N ARG A 543 13.24 -9.26 -20.01
CA ARG A 543 14.70 -9.19 -20.01
C ARG A 543 15.23 -7.99 -19.24
N ARG A 544 14.65 -6.79 -19.38
CA ARG A 544 15.11 -5.61 -18.63
C ARG A 544 14.93 -5.80 -17.13
N LEU A 545 13.75 -6.27 -16.75
CA LEU A 545 13.40 -6.50 -15.34
C LEU A 545 14.33 -7.55 -14.70
N LEU A 546 14.66 -8.62 -15.41
CA LEU A 546 15.59 -9.64 -14.91
C LEU A 546 17.04 -9.17 -14.87
N ASN A 547 17.46 -8.36 -15.85
CA ASN A 547 18.81 -7.80 -15.89
C ASN A 547 19.04 -6.75 -14.79
N GLU A 548 17.99 -6.07 -14.32
CA GLU A 548 18.02 -5.19 -13.14
C GLU A 548 18.16 -5.97 -11.82
N GLN A 549 17.93 -7.28 -11.82
CA GLN A 549 18.09 -8.18 -10.68
C GLN A 549 19.33 -9.06 -10.84
N GLU A 550 20.27 -8.65 -11.70
CA GLU A 550 21.52 -9.37 -11.98
C GLU A 550 21.33 -10.84 -12.43
N PHE A 551 20.13 -11.22 -12.89
CA PHE A 551 19.83 -12.57 -13.32
C PHE A 551 20.39 -12.86 -14.72
N GLU A 552 20.85 -14.10 -14.95
CA GLU A 552 21.39 -14.50 -16.24
C GLU A 552 20.28 -14.57 -17.32
N VAL A 553 20.26 -13.58 -18.21
CA VAL A 553 19.28 -13.47 -19.30
C VAL A 553 19.69 -14.16 -20.61
N GLY A 554 20.79 -14.92 -20.62
CA GLY A 554 21.36 -15.50 -21.84
C GLY A 554 20.38 -16.38 -22.64
N ASP A 555 19.59 -17.20 -21.95
CA ASP A 555 18.57 -18.02 -22.60
C ASP A 555 17.37 -17.21 -23.08
N LEU A 556 17.01 -16.16 -22.34
CA LEU A 556 15.94 -15.25 -22.75
C LEU A 556 16.35 -14.46 -24.00
N ASP A 557 17.63 -14.10 -24.14
CA ASP A 557 18.18 -13.47 -25.34
C ASP A 557 18.09 -14.39 -26.57
N ALA A 558 18.41 -15.67 -26.41
CA ALA A 558 18.23 -16.67 -27.45
C ALA A 558 16.75 -16.82 -27.86
N ILE A 559 15.84 -16.81 -26.89
CA ILE A 559 14.39 -16.89 -27.14
C ILE A 559 13.89 -15.63 -27.87
N ILE A 560 14.28 -14.43 -27.43
CA ILE A 560 13.90 -13.16 -28.08
C ILE A 560 14.40 -13.13 -29.53
N GLN A 561 15.61 -13.62 -29.78
CA GLN A 561 16.15 -13.70 -31.14
C GLN A 561 15.29 -14.62 -32.03
N ARG A 562 14.86 -15.78 -31.53
CA ARG A 562 13.96 -16.68 -32.26
C ARG A 562 12.57 -16.11 -32.47
N MET A 563 12.04 -15.35 -31.50
CA MET A 563 10.77 -14.64 -31.66
C MET A 563 10.86 -13.56 -32.74
N ARG A 564 12.00 -12.87 -32.88
CA ARG A 564 12.23 -11.90 -33.96
C ARG A 564 12.37 -12.56 -35.33
N GLU A 565 12.94 -13.77 -35.40
CA GLU A 565 12.94 -14.57 -36.62
C GLU A 565 11.50 -14.95 -37.02
N LEU A 566 10.63 -15.24 -36.04
CA LEU A 566 9.20 -15.50 -36.22
C LEU A 566 8.35 -14.26 -36.53
N ASP A 567 8.89 -13.04 -36.45
CA ASP A 567 8.20 -11.82 -36.91
C ASP A 567 8.27 -11.69 -38.45
N ASP A 568 9.38 -12.09 -39.06
CA ASP A 568 9.55 -12.09 -40.53
C ASP A 568 9.02 -13.40 -41.17
N LEU A 569 7.77 -13.76 -40.86
CA LEU A 569 7.12 -14.99 -41.38
C LEU A 569 7.09 -15.05 -42.92
N ARG A 570 7.24 -13.92 -43.61
CA ARG A 570 7.29 -13.85 -45.09
C ARG A 570 8.52 -14.54 -45.67
N ARG A 571 9.55 -14.70 -44.86
CA ARG A 571 10.80 -15.39 -45.22
C ARG A 571 10.64 -16.91 -45.21
N TYR A 572 9.64 -17.41 -44.48
CA TYR A 572 9.34 -18.83 -44.32
C TYR A 572 8.13 -19.19 -45.18
N GLN A 573 8.37 -19.96 -46.25
CA GLN A 573 7.32 -20.47 -47.13
C GLN A 573 6.73 -21.81 -46.65
N ASP A 574 7.37 -22.44 -45.66
CA ASP A 574 7.05 -23.78 -45.18
C ASP A 574 6.43 -23.72 -43.77
N ALA A 575 5.22 -24.27 -43.65
CA ALA A 575 4.47 -24.33 -42.39
C ALA A 575 5.18 -25.20 -41.33
N GLU A 576 5.95 -26.21 -41.76
CA GLU A 576 6.71 -27.05 -40.84
C GLU A 576 7.86 -26.31 -40.16
N GLU A 577 8.48 -25.33 -40.84
CA GLU A 577 9.61 -24.59 -40.30
C GLU A 577 9.15 -23.62 -39.20
N ILE A 578 8.00 -22.97 -39.42
CA ILE A 578 7.33 -22.11 -38.44
C ILE A 578 6.95 -22.93 -37.20
N ALA A 579 6.36 -24.12 -37.39
CA ALA A 579 5.98 -25.03 -36.30
C ALA A 579 7.16 -25.45 -35.41
N ARG A 580 8.32 -25.73 -36.02
CA ARG A 580 9.54 -26.12 -35.30
C ARG A 580 10.10 -24.97 -34.48
N LEU A 581 10.16 -23.77 -35.05
CA LEU A 581 10.62 -22.56 -34.35
C LEU A 581 9.70 -22.21 -33.17
N GLN A 582 8.39 -22.40 -33.33
CA GLN A 582 7.40 -22.20 -32.26
C GLN A 582 7.57 -23.18 -31.12
N SER A 583 7.67 -24.48 -31.45
CA SER A 583 7.89 -25.54 -30.46
C SER A 583 9.17 -25.29 -29.67
N PHE A 584 10.23 -24.85 -30.35
CA PHE A 584 11.49 -24.48 -29.71
C PHE A 584 11.32 -23.30 -28.74
N VAL A 585 10.68 -22.21 -29.17
CA VAL A 585 10.45 -21.04 -28.31
C VAL A 585 9.64 -21.40 -27.06
N LEU A 586 8.59 -22.20 -27.19
CA LEU A 586 7.77 -22.65 -26.06
C LEU A 586 8.54 -23.58 -25.11
N GLU A 587 9.34 -24.51 -25.64
CA GLU A 587 10.14 -25.42 -24.82
C GLU A 587 11.25 -24.70 -24.06
N GLU A 588 11.98 -23.80 -24.71
CA GLU A 588 13.04 -23.02 -24.06
C GLU A 588 12.45 -22.06 -23.02
N LEU A 589 11.28 -21.46 -23.27
CA LEU A 589 10.63 -20.59 -22.30
C LEU A 589 10.08 -21.37 -21.09
N LYS A 590 9.67 -22.64 -21.27
CA LYS A 590 9.35 -23.56 -20.16
C LYS A 590 10.57 -23.92 -19.32
N ARG A 591 11.74 -24.14 -19.94
CA ARG A 591 13.00 -24.38 -19.22
C ARG A 591 13.46 -23.14 -18.47
N PHE A 592 13.29 -21.98 -19.09
CA PHE A 592 13.57 -20.68 -18.49
C PHE A 592 12.67 -20.45 -17.25
N GLU A 593 11.35 -20.67 -17.36
CA GLU A 593 10.43 -20.58 -16.21
C GLU A 593 10.81 -21.53 -15.07
N TYR A 594 11.20 -22.77 -15.41
CA TYR A 594 11.62 -23.74 -14.41
C TYR A 594 12.87 -23.28 -13.65
N ARG A 595 13.86 -22.70 -14.35
CA ARG A 595 15.06 -22.16 -13.71
C ARG A 595 14.75 -20.94 -12.86
N LEU A 596 13.96 -20.01 -13.41
CA LEU A 596 13.52 -18.81 -12.69
C LEU A 596 12.79 -19.18 -11.40
N ARG A 597 11.90 -20.19 -11.46
CA ARG A 597 11.21 -20.74 -10.28
C ARG A 597 12.18 -21.39 -9.28
N ARG A 598 13.20 -22.10 -9.79
CA ARG A 598 14.20 -22.75 -8.94
C ARG A 598 15.01 -21.72 -8.15
N GLU A 599 15.46 -20.65 -8.81
CA GLU A 599 16.21 -19.57 -8.16
C GLU A 599 15.40 -18.92 -7.03
N ILE A 600 14.12 -18.57 -7.32
CA ILE A 600 13.19 -18.01 -6.32
C ILE A 600 12.98 -18.96 -5.13
N THR A 601 13.03 -20.27 -5.36
CA THR A 601 12.81 -21.27 -4.30
C THR A 601 14.10 -21.53 -3.51
N GLU A 602 15.27 -21.57 -4.16
CA GLU A 602 16.58 -21.76 -3.53
C GLU A 602 16.96 -20.55 -2.65
N GLU A 603 16.68 -19.31 -3.07
CA GLU A 603 16.84 -18.13 -2.19
C GLU A 603 15.95 -18.20 -0.94
N ASN A 604 14.76 -18.78 -1.06
CA ASN A 604 13.88 -18.97 0.08
C ASN A 604 14.33 -20.13 0.98
N GLU A 605 14.96 -21.18 0.45
CA GLU A 605 15.47 -22.32 1.23
C GLU A 605 16.83 -22.03 1.91
N ASP A 606 17.73 -21.28 1.26
CA ASP A 606 19.04 -20.90 1.85
C ASP A 606 18.89 -19.97 3.07
N LEU A 607 17.78 -19.22 3.17
CA LEU A 607 17.43 -18.42 4.34
C LEU A 607 16.86 -19.24 5.52
N PHE A 608 16.45 -20.50 5.31
CA PHE A 608 16.05 -21.42 6.40
C PHE A 608 17.19 -22.35 6.85
N LEU A 609 18.26 -22.49 6.08
CA LEU A 609 19.42 -23.32 6.45
C LEU A 609 20.46 -22.60 7.32
N ALA A 610 20.33 -21.28 7.53
CA ALA A 610 21.19 -20.53 8.46
C ALA A 610 20.77 -20.64 9.94
N GLY A 611 19.72 -21.40 10.28
CA GLY A 611 19.27 -21.56 11.66
C GLY A 611 18.52 -22.87 11.88
N ASN A 612 19.26 -23.91 12.27
CA ASN A 612 18.80 -25.23 12.73
C ASN A 612 18.59 -26.32 11.66
N GLU A 613 19.67 -26.79 11.05
CA GLU A 613 19.79 -28.25 10.85
C GLU A 613 20.57 -28.83 12.03
N GLU A 614 19.83 -29.39 12.99
CA GLU A 614 20.39 -30.30 13.98
C GLU A 614 20.98 -31.50 13.22
N MET A 615 22.30 -31.52 13.07
CA MET A 615 23.07 -32.64 12.56
C MET A 615 22.56 -33.95 13.19
N PRO A 616 22.15 -34.96 12.41
CA PRO A 616 21.76 -36.26 12.95
C PRO A 616 22.88 -36.82 13.83
N ASP A 617 22.54 -37.34 15.01
CA ASP A 617 23.51 -37.78 16.03
C ASP A 617 24.58 -38.74 15.46
N GLU A 618 24.22 -39.55 14.45
CA GLU A 618 25.12 -40.48 13.76
C GLU A 618 26.30 -39.80 13.02
N PHE A 619 26.15 -38.53 12.62
CA PHE A 619 27.23 -37.76 11.99
C PHE A 619 28.09 -37.00 12.99
N ARG A 620 27.63 -36.81 14.23
CA ARG A 620 28.38 -36.12 15.28
C ARG A 620 29.60 -36.94 15.72
N ASP A 621 29.42 -38.25 15.86
CA ASP A 621 30.49 -39.18 16.25
C ASP A 621 31.59 -39.28 15.17
N LEU A 622 31.21 -39.29 13.89
CA LEU A 622 32.14 -39.34 12.76
C LEU A 622 32.97 -38.06 12.62
N VAL A 623 32.36 -36.90 12.87
CA VAL A 623 33.06 -35.61 12.83
C VAL A 623 33.97 -35.45 14.05
N GLU A 624 33.56 -35.92 15.23
CA GLU A 624 34.42 -35.92 16.42
C GLU A 624 35.64 -36.84 16.25
N GLU A 625 35.47 -38.00 15.62
CA GLU A 625 36.57 -38.92 15.32
C GLU A 625 37.52 -38.35 14.24
N TYR A 626 36.98 -37.64 13.24
CA TYR A 626 37.76 -36.92 12.23
C TYR A 626 38.63 -35.82 12.85
N PHE A 627 38.07 -34.96 13.71
CA PHE A 627 38.84 -33.90 14.38
C PHE A 627 39.80 -34.43 15.45
N ARG A 628 39.48 -35.57 16.09
CA ARG A 628 40.38 -36.24 17.04
C ARG A 628 41.59 -36.86 16.33
N SER A 629 41.41 -37.38 15.11
CA SER A 629 42.51 -37.87 14.27
C SER A 629 43.42 -36.75 13.78
N LEU A 630 42.83 -35.60 13.40
CA LEU A 630 43.55 -34.40 12.96
C LEU A 630 44.35 -33.73 14.08
N ALA A 631 43.91 -33.88 15.33
CA ALA A 631 44.61 -33.38 16.52
C ALA A 631 45.71 -34.32 17.03
N GLN A 632 45.83 -35.55 16.51
CA GLN A 632 46.91 -36.49 16.83
C GLN A 632 48.08 -36.44 15.83
N ASP A 633 47.88 -35.81 14.67
CA ASP A 633 48.90 -35.58 13.63
C ASP A 633 49.51 -34.16 13.67
N GLN A 634 49.32 -33.42 14.78
CA GLN A 634 50.13 -32.25 15.18
C GLN A 634 50.84 -32.55 16.49
#